data_AF-A0A845M400-F1
#
_entry.id   AF-A0A845M400-F1
#
_cell.length_a   1.000
_cell.length_b   1.000
_cell.length_c   1.000
_cell.angle_alpha   90.00
_cell.angle_beta   90.00
_cell.angle_gamma   90.00
#
_symmetry.space_group_name_H-M   'P 1'
#
loop_
_entity.id
_entity.type
_entity.pdbx_description
1 polymer ?
#
loop_
_entity_poly.entity_id
_entity_poly.type
_entity_poly.pdbx_seq_one_letter_code
_entity_poly.pdbx_strand_id
1 'polypeptide(L)'
;MELRDFRGSFRIDGRQTDRMDLRILLTVGGGETHGSGAFRVPPAMIGIETDGPLTFVTDAGEEITMVVREFDLAQGVAYFLTEGEVPALRKRA
;
A
#
# COMPACT_ATOMS: atom_id res chain seq x y z
N MET A 1 7.58 -5.97 -15.82
CA MET A 1 7.55 -5.44 -14.45
C MET A 1 7.54 -3.92 -14.54
N GLU A 2 6.71 -3.26 -13.74
CA GLU A 2 6.53 -1.80 -13.71
C GLU A 2 6.60 -1.32 -12.25
N LEU A 3 7.24 -0.18 -12.00
CA LEU A 3 7.21 0.47 -10.68
C LEU A 3 6.24 1.65 -10.71
N ARG A 4 5.35 1.73 -9.71
CA ARG A 4 4.46 2.87 -9.50
C ARG A 4 4.65 3.44 -8.11
N ASP A 5 4.77 4.77 -8.06
CA ASP A 5 4.90 5.52 -6.82
C ASP A 5 3.61 6.30 -6.57
N PHE A 6 3.08 6.16 -5.35
CA PHE A 6 1.91 6.86 -4.88
C PHE A 6 2.26 7.69 -3.65
N ARG A 7 1.52 8.77 -3.43
CA ARG A 7 1.54 9.52 -2.18
C ARG A 7 0.14 9.50 -1.59
N GLY A 8 0.02 9.35 -0.28
CA GLY A 8 -1.27 9.14 0.36
C GLY A 8 -1.14 8.75 1.83
N SER A 9 -2.15 8.09 2.38
CA SER A 9 -2.17 7.64 3.77
C SER A 9 -2.93 6.33 3.93
N PHE A 10 -2.66 5.58 5.00
CA PHE A 10 -3.46 4.41 5.34
C PHE A 10 -4.74 4.84 6.04
N ARG A 11 -5.86 4.17 5.73
CA ARG A 11 -7.11 4.27 6.48
C ARG A 11 -7.20 3.08 7.44
N ILE A 12 -7.28 3.40 8.73
CA ILE A 12 -7.24 2.42 9.82
C ILE A 12 -8.24 2.84 10.88
N ASP A 13 -9.17 1.95 11.24
CA ASP A 13 -10.23 2.22 12.23
C ASP A 13 -10.96 3.55 12.01
N GLY A 14 -11.21 3.89 10.73
CA GLY A 14 -11.87 5.14 10.33
C GLY A 14 -11.01 6.40 10.41
N ARG A 15 -9.72 6.28 10.75
CA ARG A 15 -8.74 7.38 10.80
C ARG A 15 -7.72 7.25 9.68
N GLN A 16 -7.16 8.39 9.26
CA GLN A 16 -6.02 8.41 8.34
C GLN A 16 -4.72 8.54 9.11
N THR A 17 -3.69 7.82 8.66
CA THR A 17 -2.32 8.01 9.13
C THR A 17 -1.72 9.28 8.55
N ASP A 18 -0.50 9.62 8.99
CA ASP A 18 0.31 10.63 8.31
C ASP A 18 0.52 10.28 6.83
N ARG A 19 0.70 11.31 6.02
CA ARG A 19 0.98 11.15 4.59
C ARG A 19 2.36 10.54 4.38
N MET A 20 2.44 9.61 3.43
CA MET A 20 3.67 8.93 3.07
C MET A 20 3.71 8.55 1.59
N ASP A 21 4.89 8.18 1.13
CA ASP A 21 5.10 7.60 -0.19
C ASP A 21 4.97 6.07 -0.12
N LEU A 22 4.34 5.50 -1.14
CA LEU A 22 4.13 4.07 -1.31
C LEU A 22 4.63 3.67 -2.71
N ARG A 23 5.63 2.80 -2.75
CA ARG A 23 6.18 2.24 -3.99
C ARG A 23 5.68 0.82 -4.19
N ILE A 24 5.10 0.55 -5.36
CA ILE A 24 4.55 -0.76 -5.73
C ILE A 24 5.26 -1.28 -6.97
N LEU A 25 5.83 -2.48 -6.85
CA LEU A 25 6.32 -3.27 -7.97
C LEU A 25 5.17 -4.11 -8.53
N LEU A 26 4.77 -3.79 -9.76
CA LEU A 26 3.73 -4.48 -10.50
C LEU A 26 4.31 -5.56 -11.40
N THR A 27 3.76 -6.75 -11.26
CA THR A 27 3.95 -7.87 -12.19
C THR A 27 2.66 -8.10 -12.95
N VAL A 28 2.74 -7.95 -14.27
CA VAL A 28 1.62 -8.21 -15.19
C VAL A 28 1.87 -9.55 -15.86
N GLY A 29 0.97 -10.50 -15.67
CA GLY A 29 1.09 -11.85 -16.25
C GLY A 29 -0.27 -12.55 -16.28
N GLY A 30 -0.55 -13.31 -17.34
CA GLY A 30 -1.75 -14.16 -17.42
C GLY A 30 -3.11 -13.43 -17.43
N GLY A 31 -3.14 -12.10 -17.56
CA GLY A 31 -4.36 -11.29 -17.47
C GLY A 31 -4.60 -10.68 -16.09
N GLU A 32 -3.73 -10.95 -15.12
CA GLU A 32 -3.81 -10.41 -13.76
C GLU A 32 -2.66 -9.41 -13.50
N THR A 33 -2.93 -8.42 -12.66
CA THR A 33 -1.92 -7.46 -12.17
C THR A 33 -1.72 -7.69 -10.68
N HIS A 34 -0.52 -8.11 -10.29
CA HIS A 34 -0.16 -8.26 -8.88
C HIS A 34 0.85 -7.18 -8.50
N GLY A 35 0.59 -6.49 -7.40
CA GLY A 35 1.50 -5.53 -6.80
C GLY A 35 2.15 -6.09 -5.54
N SER A 36 3.40 -5.71 -5.32
CA SER A 36 4.14 -6.00 -4.09
C SER A 36 5.00 -4.81 -3.70
N GLY A 37 5.32 -4.69 -2.43
CA GLY A 37 6.18 -3.61 -1.96
C GLY A 37 6.46 -3.67 -0.47
N ALA A 38 7.05 -2.59 0.02
CA ALA A 38 7.27 -2.37 1.44
C ALA A 38 6.97 -0.91 1.79
N PHE A 39 6.54 -0.67 3.02
CA PHE A 39 6.33 0.67 3.55
C PHE A 39 6.83 0.79 4.99
N ARG A 40 7.17 2.02 5.41
CA ARG A 40 7.54 2.32 6.80
C ARG A 40 6.28 2.25 7.66
N VAL A 41 6.29 1.47 8.73
CA VAL A 41 5.12 1.29 9.59
C VAL A 41 4.80 2.63 10.28
N PRO A 42 3.64 3.25 10.00
CA PRO A 42 3.21 4.46 10.70
C PRO A 42 3.03 4.18 12.21
N PRO A 43 3.32 5.14 13.10
CA PRO A 43 3.12 4.96 14.54
C PRO A 43 1.68 4.55 14.90
N ALA A 44 0.69 5.05 14.15
CA ALA A 44 -0.72 4.70 14.31
C ALA A 44 -1.04 3.22 14.03
N MET A 45 -0.13 2.47 13.39
CA MET A 45 -0.26 1.03 13.14
C MET A 45 0.35 0.15 14.22
N ILE A 46 1.13 0.72 15.14
CA ILE A 46 1.83 -0.05 16.16
C ILE A 46 0.82 -0.61 17.16
N GLY A 47 0.83 -1.93 17.36
CA GLY A 47 -0.08 -2.62 18.29
C GLY A 47 -1.45 -2.94 17.70
N ILE A 48 -1.68 -2.68 16.41
CA ILE A 48 -2.88 -3.14 15.71
C ILE A 48 -2.63 -4.56 15.21
N GLU A 49 -3.48 -5.49 15.64
CA GLU A 49 -3.57 -6.83 15.06
C GLU A 49 -4.30 -6.71 13.72
N THR A 50 -3.56 -6.50 12.63
CA THR A 50 -4.16 -6.42 11.29
C THR A 50 -4.40 -7.84 10.76
N ASP A 51 -5.49 -8.47 11.16
CA ASP A 51 -5.93 -9.76 10.60
C ASP A 51 -6.56 -9.61 9.19
N GLY A 52 -6.73 -8.38 8.71
CA GLY A 52 -7.40 -8.05 7.46
C GLY A 52 -6.61 -7.13 6.54
N PRO A 53 -7.13 -6.91 5.32
CA PRO A 53 -6.51 -6.03 4.34
C PRO A 53 -6.48 -4.57 4.82
N LEU A 54 -5.41 -3.88 4.47
CA LEU A 54 -5.21 -2.46 4.67
C LEU A 54 -5.61 -1.68 3.41
N THR A 55 -6.17 -0.50 3.62
CA THR A 55 -6.50 0.43 2.52
C THR A 55 -5.55 1.61 2.56
N PHE A 56 -4.81 1.82 1.48
CA PHE A 56 -4.06 3.04 1.23
C PHE A 56 -4.86 3.96 0.31
N VAL A 57 -5.10 5.20 0.74
CA VAL A 57 -5.83 6.22 -0.02
C VAL A 57 -4.83 7.19 -0.61
N THR A 58 -4.76 7.28 -1.94
CA THR A 58 -3.85 8.19 -2.65
C THR A 58 -4.29 9.64 -2.49
N ASP A 59 -3.38 10.59 -2.73
CA ASP A 59 -3.69 12.03 -2.76
C ASP A 59 -4.72 12.38 -3.87
N ALA A 60 -4.88 11.51 -4.88
CA ALA A 60 -5.91 11.63 -5.91
C ALA A 60 -7.28 11.05 -5.48
N GLY A 61 -7.36 10.46 -4.28
CA GLY A 61 -8.56 9.84 -3.72
C GLY A 61 -8.81 8.40 -4.17
N GLU A 62 -7.85 7.78 -4.86
CA GLU A 62 -7.94 6.37 -5.28
C GLU A 62 -7.58 5.47 -4.11
N GLU A 63 -8.15 4.27 -4.07
CA GLU A 63 -7.91 3.31 -2.99
C GLU A 63 -7.10 2.12 -3.49
N ILE A 64 -6.10 1.71 -2.72
CA ILE A 64 -5.26 0.55 -2.97
C ILE A 64 -5.40 -0.38 -1.78
N THR A 65 -6.00 -1.55 -2.01
CA THR A 65 -6.13 -2.59 -0.99
C THR A 65 -4.90 -3.46 -0.98
N MET A 66 -4.41 -3.82 0.20
CA MET A 66 -3.22 -4.67 0.35
C MET A 66 -3.27 -5.52 1.60
N VAL A 67 -2.60 -6.67 1.56
CA VAL A 67 -2.42 -7.55 2.72
C VAL A 67 -0.97 -7.52 3.14
N VAL A 68 -0.73 -7.22 4.42
CA VAL A 68 0.60 -7.32 5.00
C VAL A 68 0.97 -8.79 5.16
N ARG A 69 2.13 -9.16 4.65
CA ARG A 69 2.67 -10.54 4.72
C ARG A 69 3.65 -10.70 5.86
N GLU A 70 4.39 -9.64 6.17
CA GLU A 70 5.44 -9.66 7.19
C GLU A 70 5.68 -8.25 7.73
N PHE A 71 5.86 -8.15 9.05
CA PHE A 71 6.38 -6.96 9.72
C PHE A 71 7.82 -7.22 10.15
N ASP A 72 8.77 -6.50 9.54
CA ASP A 72 10.14 -6.43 10.07
C ASP A 72 10.20 -5.27 11.06
N LEU A 73 9.96 -5.61 12.33
CA LEU A 73 9.98 -4.66 13.44
C LEU A 73 11.39 -4.15 13.77
N ALA A 74 12.44 -4.88 13.39
CA ALA A 74 13.82 -4.43 13.59
C ALA A 74 14.14 -3.25 12.66
N GLN A 75 13.57 -3.26 11.46
CA GLN A 75 13.69 -2.18 10.50
C GLN A 75 12.53 -1.18 10.53
N GLY A 76 11.40 -1.54 11.15
CA GLY A 76 10.18 -0.71 11.16
C GLY A 76 9.50 -0.66 9.79
N VAL A 77 9.52 -1.76 9.05
CA VAL A 77 8.90 -1.87 7.72
C VAL A 77 7.90 -3.03 7.67
N ALA A 78 6.89 -2.88 6.81
CA ALA A 78 5.93 -3.93 6.50
C ALA A 78 5.98 -4.28 5.02
N TYR A 79 6.02 -5.57 4.70
CA TYR A 79 5.96 -6.11 3.35
C TYR A 79 4.53 -6.49 3.00
N PHE A 80 4.08 -6.16 1.80
CA PHE A 80 2.69 -6.37 1.40
C PHE A 80 2.54 -6.92 -0.02
N LEU A 81 1.36 -7.47 -0.28
CA LEU A 81 0.84 -7.76 -1.61
C LEU A 81 -0.44 -6.94 -1.83
N THR A 82 -0.64 -6.39 -3.02
CA THR A 82 -1.89 -5.70 -3.35
C THR A 82 -2.99 -6.71 -3.62
N GLU A 83 -4.22 -6.34 -3.29
CA GLU A 83 -5.42 -7.06 -3.67
C GLU A 83 -6.17 -6.26 -4.74
N GLY A 84 -6.51 -6.94 -5.84
CA GLY A 84 -7.20 -6.30 -6.96
C GLY A 84 -6.31 -5.39 -7.79
N GLU A 85 -6.96 -4.47 -8.51
CA GLU A 85 -6.29 -3.59 -9.47
C GLU A 85 -5.57 -2.43 -8.77
N VAL A 86 -4.34 -2.17 -9.19
CA VAL A 86 -3.58 -0.99 -8.77
C VAL A 86 -3.85 0.15 -9.76
N PRO A 87 -4.29 1.34 -9.30
CA PRO A 87 -4.59 2.47 -10.16
C PRO A 87 -3.45 2.79 -11.14
N ALA A 88 -3.80 3.12 -12.38
CA ALA A 88 -2.85 3.64 -13.34
C ALA A 88 -2.38 5.04 -12.93
N LEU A 89 -1.10 5.35 -13.13
CA LEU A 89 -0.62 6.71 -12.94
C LEU A 89 -1.34 7.61 -13.96
N ARG A 90 -2.16 8.55 -13.47
CA ARG A 90 -2.72 9.59 -14.34
C ARG A 90 -1.55 10.41 -14.87
N LYS A 91 -1.32 10.39 -16.19
CA LYS A 91 -0.47 11.38 -16.83
C LYS A 91 -1.10 12.74 -16.50
N ARG A 92 -0.35 13.62 -15.82
CA ARG A 92 -0.74 15.04 -15.75
C ARG A 92 -0.89 15.51 -17.21
N ALA A 93 -2.08 15.96 -17.56
CA ALA A 93 -2.33 16.68 -18.80
C ALA A 93 -1.61 18.03 -18.78
#